data_AF-A0A9W7GKS6-F1
#
_entry.id   AF-A0A9W7GKS6-F1
#
_cell.length_a   1.000
_cell.length_b   1.000
_cell.length_c   1.000
_cell.angle_alpha   90.00
_cell.angle_beta   90.00
_cell.angle_gamma   90.00
#
_symmetry.space_group_name_H-M   'P 1'
#
loop_
_entity.id
_entity.type
_entity.pdbx_description
1 polymer ?
#
loop_
_entity_poly.entity_id
_entity_poly.type
_entity_poly.pdbx_seq_one_letter_code
_entity_poly.pdbx_strand_id
1 'polypeptide(L)'
;MSGVSESAKLNRRSAAKKKVDYSAADEFEFDDEDNLPLSQMKGSATKKKKKSEKSPASKSKKVVKKVVKKATPVKAAPTAKSDSSIFYTSCDKGKLIQEVLVRWWYAIEWPGKACQESPGPNYDALSAFPGVFVCVAGDSVGEIIDKRDKASCPNFTNMCKKPASELKALAVKALDNQKIALEEAGEKGCPDYDNLNDVLKWVKSLQETAMEKEAAKTIKEYKLKL
;
A
#
# COMPACT_ATOMS: atom_id res chain seq x y z
N MET A 1 -31.79 -33.83 71.71
CA MET A 1 -30.81 -34.48 70.81
C MET A 1 -30.32 -33.41 69.86
N SER A 2 -29.29 -32.66 70.25
CA SER A 2 -27.85 -33.00 70.11
C SER A 2 -27.38 -32.81 68.67
N GLY A 3 -26.49 -31.84 68.46
CA GLY A 3 -25.78 -31.69 67.18
C GLY A 3 -25.18 -30.31 66.94
N VAL A 4 -24.24 -29.88 67.80
CA VAL A 4 -23.30 -28.78 67.53
C VAL A 4 -22.06 -29.36 66.84
N SER A 5 -21.61 -28.73 65.76
CA SER A 5 -20.21 -28.68 65.27
C SER A 5 -20.16 -27.54 64.23
N GLU A 6 -19.58 -26.36 64.44
CA GLU A 6 -18.27 -25.92 64.95
C GLU A 6 -17.07 -26.30 64.07
N SER A 7 -16.36 -25.24 63.63
CA SER A 7 -15.02 -25.14 63.03
C SER A 7 -14.98 -24.87 61.52
N ALA A 8 -14.14 -24.01 60.96
CA ALA A 8 -13.26 -22.95 61.44
C ALA A 8 -12.61 -22.30 60.19
N LYS A 9 -12.36 -20.98 60.23
CA LYS A 9 -11.17 -20.25 59.74
C LYS A 9 -10.69 -20.50 58.28
N LEU A 10 -10.52 -19.43 57.49
CA LEU A 10 -9.25 -18.67 57.43
C LEU A 10 -9.29 -17.54 56.38
N ASN A 11 -8.63 -16.45 56.78
CA ASN A 11 -8.46 -15.15 56.17
C ASN A 11 -7.26 -15.13 55.18
N ARG A 12 -7.38 -14.51 54.00
CA ARG A 12 -6.26 -13.99 53.18
C ARG A 12 -6.75 -12.76 52.38
N ARG A 13 -6.56 -11.54 52.88
CA ARG A 13 -5.40 -10.63 52.70
C ARG A 13 -5.01 -10.33 51.23
N SER A 14 -5.26 -9.06 50.87
CA SER A 14 -4.33 -8.12 50.23
C SER A 14 -4.09 -8.20 48.72
N ALA A 15 -4.53 -7.15 48.00
CA ALA A 15 -3.87 -6.68 46.79
C ALA A 15 -3.72 -5.15 46.88
N ALA A 16 -2.55 -4.72 47.37
CA ALA A 16 -2.11 -3.34 47.32
C ALA A 16 -1.75 -2.99 45.87
N LYS A 17 -2.38 -1.93 45.35
CA LYS A 17 -2.06 -1.35 44.03
C LYS A 17 -0.69 -0.67 44.13
N LYS A 18 0.33 -1.27 43.53
CA LYS A 18 1.63 -0.64 43.29
C LYS A 18 1.46 0.37 42.15
N LYS A 19 1.46 1.66 42.50
CA LYS A 19 1.70 2.74 41.54
C LYS A 19 3.14 2.63 41.07
N VAL A 20 3.35 2.61 39.76
CA VAL A 20 4.67 2.82 39.16
C VAL A 20 4.59 4.17 38.48
N ASP A 21 5.24 5.16 39.10
CA ASP A 21 5.63 6.41 38.48
C ASP A 21 6.69 6.10 37.42
N TYR A 22 6.43 6.50 36.18
CA TYR A 22 7.43 6.51 35.11
C TYR A 22 7.76 7.97 34.81
N SER A 23 8.74 8.49 35.55
CA SER A 23 9.41 9.75 35.25
C SER A 23 10.76 9.42 34.61
N ALA A 24 10.92 9.74 33.33
CA ALA A 24 12.18 10.14 32.71
C ALA A 24 11.89 10.41 31.23
N ALA A 25 11.87 11.68 30.87
CA ALA A 25 11.95 12.14 29.51
C ALA A 25 13.33 11.78 28.97
N ASP A 26 13.38 10.91 27.96
CA ASP A 26 14.56 10.71 27.13
C ASP A 26 14.27 11.45 25.82
N GLU A 27 14.88 12.62 25.69
CA GLU A 27 14.85 13.44 24.48
C GLU A 27 15.61 12.71 23.37
N PHE A 28 14.88 11.99 22.52
CA PHE A 28 15.40 11.48 21.26
C PHE A 28 15.56 12.64 20.27
N GLU A 29 16.78 13.18 20.20
CA GLU A 29 17.22 14.07 19.13
C GLU A 29 17.36 13.24 17.85
N PHE A 30 16.35 13.30 16.99
CA PHE A 30 16.33 12.62 15.70
C PHE A 30 17.17 13.45 14.71
N ASP A 31 18.38 12.97 14.40
CA ASP A 31 19.32 13.59 13.46
C ASP A 31 18.76 13.50 12.02
N ASP A 32 18.14 14.60 11.59
CA ASP A 32 17.44 14.78 10.31
C ASP A 32 18.44 15.08 9.17
N GLU A 33 19.38 14.16 8.91
CA GLU A 33 20.46 14.30 7.90
C GLU A 33 20.15 13.64 6.53
N ASP A 34 18.94 13.12 6.30
CA ASP A 34 18.60 12.39 5.05
C ASP A 34 17.78 13.20 4.03
N ASN A 35 17.62 14.51 4.21
CA ASN A 35 16.83 15.35 3.29
C ASN A 35 17.69 16.36 2.49
N LEU A 36 18.84 15.91 1.98
CA LEU A 36 19.66 16.69 1.05
C LEU A 36 19.26 16.41 -0.41
N PRO A 37 18.99 17.45 -1.23
CA PRO A 37 18.64 17.27 -2.64
C PRO A 37 19.82 16.72 -3.44
N LEU A 38 19.53 15.75 -4.32
CA LEU A 38 20.48 15.01 -5.20
C LEU A 38 21.49 15.88 -5.98
N SER A 39 21.26 17.19 -6.08
CA SER A 39 22.18 18.15 -6.68
C SER A 39 23.52 18.32 -5.91
N GLN A 40 23.64 17.82 -4.68
CA GLN A 40 24.85 17.96 -3.86
C GLN A 40 25.76 16.71 -3.80
N MET A 41 25.38 15.57 -4.40
CA MET A 41 26.29 14.42 -4.57
C MET A 41 27.24 14.64 -5.75
N LYS A 42 28.29 15.44 -5.54
CA LYS A 42 29.48 15.47 -6.41
C LYS A 42 30.75 15.24 -5.60
N GLY A 43 31.28 14.03 -5.72
CA GLY A 43 32.72 13.80 -5.83
C GLY A 43 33.45 13.35 -4.56
N SER A 44 33.32 12.08 -4.20
CA SER A 44 34.32 11.35 -3.40
C SER A 44 34.89 10.20 -4.24
N ALA A 45 35.79 10.54 -5.17
CA ALA A 45 36.61 9.56 -5.89
C ALA A 45 38.10 9.90 -5.74
N THR A 46 38.73 9.20 -4.80
CA THR A 46 40.08 8.64 -4.83
C THR A 46 41.19 9.46 -5.51
N LYS A 47 42.02 10.12 -4.68
CA LYS A 47 43.37 10.59 -5.04
C LYS A 47 44.28 9.40 -5.36
N LYS A 48 44.77 9.28 -6.60
CA LYS A 48 46.04 8.59 -6.91
C LYS A 48 46.86 9.40 -7.92
N LYS A 49 48.15 9.54 -7.61
CA LYS A 49 49.15 10.43 -8.24
C LYS A 49 49.61 9.98 -9.64
N LYS A 50 50.00 10.98 -10.43
CA LYS A 50 50.68 11.02 -11.74
C LYS A 50 51.88 10.06 -11.94
N LYS A 51 52.10 9.62 -13.19
CA LYS A 51 53.34 9.89 -13.96
C LYS A 51 53.11 9.83 -15.49
N SER A 52 53.86 10.68 -16.20
CA SER A 52 54.02 10.98 -17.65
C SER A 52 54.33 9.77 -18.55
N GLU A 53 54.08 9.76 -19.88
CA GLU A 53 54.72 10.56 -20.95
C GLU A 53 54.00 10.46 -22.33
N LYS A 54 54.18 11.54 -23.12
CA LYS A 54 54.29 11.70 -24.59
C LYS A 54 53.16 11.36 -25.60
N SER A 55 52.86 12.42 -26.35
CA SER A 55 52.12 12.68 -27.61
C SER A 55 52.60 11.85 -28.84
N PRO A 56 52.04 11.94 -30.09
CA PRO A 56 51.28 13.08 -30.66
C PRO A 56 50.12 12.78 -31.66
N ALA A 57 49.45 13.89 -32.04
CA ALA A 57 48.97 14.25 -33.38
C ALA A 57 47.47 14.16 -33.77
N SER A 58 46.91 15.37 -33.92
CA SER A 58 46.00 15.82 -34.99
C SER A 58 44.50 15.44 -34.91
N LYS A 59 43.64 16.45 -34.73
CA LYS A 59 42.88 17.11 -35.81
C LYS A 59 41.86 18.08 -35.22
N SER A 60 41.89 19.29 -35.76
CA SER A 60 40.94 20.37 -35.55
C SER A 60 39.52 19.97 -35.98
N LYS A 61 38.50 20.34 -35.18
CA LYS A 61 37.15 20.66 -35.70
C LYS A 61 36.30 21.42 -34.69
N LYS A 62 36.08 22.70 -35.04
CA LYS A 62 34.87 23.52 -34.91
C LYS A 62 34.06 23.44 -33.61
N VAL A 63 34.19 24.51 -32.82
CA VAL A 63 33.27 24.92 -31.75
C VAL A 63 31.88 25.17 -32.35
N VAL A 64 30.89 24.35 -31.98
CA VAL A 64 29.47 24.64 -32.18
C VAL A 64 28.91 25.14 -30.85
N LYS A 65 28.57 26.43 -30.79
CA LYS A 65 27.87 27.05 -29.66
C LYS A 65 26.48 26.41 -29.52
N LYS A 66 26.31 25.50 -28.54
CA LYS A 66 24.97 25.07 -28.08
C LYS A 66 24.35 26.22 -27.29
N VAL A 67 23.33 26.85 -27.86
CA VAL A 67 22.42 27.75 -27.15
C VAL A 67 21.67 26.91 -26.12
N VAL A 68 22.00 27.09 -24.84
CA VAL A 68 21.24 26.55 -23.72
C VAL A 68 19.92 27.31 -23.67
N LYS A 69 18.85 26.70 -24.17
CA LYS A 69 17.49 27.17 -23.88
C LYS A 69 17.26 26.93 -22.39
N LYS A 70 17.26 28.01 -21.60
CA LYS A 70 16.79 27.99 -20.20
C LYS A 70 15.40 27.37 -20.18
N ALA A 71 15.28 26.21 -19.53
CA ALA A 71 13.97 25.63 -19.23
C ALA A 71 13.23 26.62 -18.31
N THR A 72 12.10 27.13 -18.80
CA THR A 72 11.15 27.87 -18.00
C THR A 72 10.62 26.93 -16.91
N PRO A 73 10.57 27.34 -15.63
CA PRO A 73 9.96 26.52 -14.60
C PRO A 73 8.49 26.32 -14.96
N VAL A 74 8.12 25.08 -15.26
CA VAL A 74 6.72 24.68 -15.40
C VAL A 74 6.10 24.88 -14.03
N LYS A 75 5.31 25.95 -13.86
CA LYS A 75 4.39 26.05 -12.73
C LYS A 75 3.52 24.80 -12.78
N ALA A 76 3.64 23.96 -11.77
CA ALA A 76 2.78 22.80 -11.60
C ALA A 76 1.32 23.30 -11.66
N ALA A 77 0.59 22.84 -12.67
CA ALA A 77 -0.85 23.05 -12.73
C ALA A 77 -1.47 22.42 -11.47
N PRO A 78 -2.54 23.02 -10.89
CA PRO A 78 -3.26 22.36 -9.81
C PRO A 78 -3.70 20.98 -10.32
N THR A 79 -3.21 19.93 -9.66
CA THR A 79 -3.55 18.55 -9.98
C THR A 79 -5.04 18.38 -9.80
N ALA A 80 -5.77 18.31 -10.92
CA ALA A 80 -7.18 17.90 -10.88
C ALA A 80 -7.23 16.52 -10.21
N LYS A 81 -7.81 16.44 -9.01
CA LYS A 81 -7.99 15.18 -8.29
C LYS A 81 -8.88 14.28 -9.14
N SER A 82 -8.48 13.02 -9.32
CA SER A 82 -9.30 12.04 -10.02
C SER A 82 -10.62 11.79 -9.28
N ASP A 83 -11.66 11.39 -9.99
CA ASP A 83 -12.97 11.04 -9.41
C ASP A 83 -12.83 9.99 -8.29
N SER A 84 -11.93 9.01 -8.46
CA SER A 84 -11.62 8.01 -7.44
C SER A 84 -11.00 8.62 -6.19
N SER A 85 -10.08 9.58 -6.35
CA SER A 85 -9.45 10.28 -5.22
C SER A 85 -10.46 11.07 -4.40
N ILE A 86 -11.43 11.71 -5.07
CA ILE A 86 -12.52 12.43 -4.40
C ILE A 86 -13.40 11.44 -3.65
N PHE A 87 -13.78 10.33 -4.28
CA PHE A 87 -14.64 9.33 -3.66
C PHE A 87 -14.02 8.73 -2.40
N TYR A 88 -12.72 8.41 -2.45
CA TYR A 88 -11.96 7.87 -1.32
C TYR A 88 -11.95 8.78 -0.09
N THR A 89 -11.81 10.09 -0.29
CA THR A 89 -11.71 11.03 0.84
C THR A 89 -13.06 11.50 1.34
N SER A 90 -14.11 11.41 0.51
CA SER A 90 -15.37 12.12 0.75
C SER A 90 -16.51 11.25 1.30
N CYS A 91 -16.33 9.93 1.39
CA CYS A 91 -17.34 9.05 1.98
C CYS A 91 -16.71 7.79 2.59
N ASP A 92 -17.41 7.18 3.54
CA ASP A 92 -16.91 5.98 4.21
C ASP A 92 -16.92 4.74 3.28
N LYS A 93 -17.83 4.68 2.30
CA LYS A 93 -17.78 3.65 1.25
C LYS A 93 -16.48 3.73 0.45
N GLY A 94 -16.00 4.95 0.16
CA GLY A 94 -14.74 5.17 -0.55
C GLY A 94 -13.55 4.68 0.26
N LYS A 95 -13.46 5.05 1.54
CA LYS A 95 -12.41 4.54 2.46
C LYS A 95 -12.45 3.02 2.57
N LEU A 96 -13.65 2.44 2.67
CA LEU A 96 -13.83 0.99 2.74
C LEU A 96 -13.30 0.29 1.48
N ILE A 97 -13.52 0.86 0.29
CA ILE A 97 -12.94 0.34 -0.95
C ILE A 97 -11.41 0.40 -0.91
N GLN A 98 -10.80 1.47 -0.37
CA GLN A 98 -9.35 1.52 -0.21
C GLN A 98 -8.85 0.40 0.69
N GLU A 99 -9.51 0.16 1.83
CA GLU A 99 -9.10 -0.90 2.75
C GLU A 99 -9.16 -2.28 2.09
N VAL A 100 -10.17 -2.54 1.27
CA VAL A 100 -10.26 -3.76 0.46
C VAL A 100 -9.16 -3.82 -0.60
N LEU A 101 -8.91 -2.74 -1.33
CA LEU A 101 -7.95 -2.72 -2.44
C LEU A 101 -6.49 -2.77 -1.98
N VAL A 102 -6.15 -2.26 -0.79
CA VAL A 102 -4.78 -2.38 -0.25
C VAL A 102 -4.47 -3.82 0.17
N ARG A 103 -5.49 -4.61 0.49
CA ARG A 103 -5.38 -5.95 1.08
C ARG A 103 -6.12 -7.01 0.27
N TRP A 104 -6.33 -6.75 -1.01
CA TRP A 104 -7.25 -7.55 -1.83
C TRP A 104 -6.80 -9.02 -1.90
N TRP A 105 -5.48 -9.25 -1.92
CA TRP A 105 -4.87 -10.58 -2.02
C TRP A 105 -5.18 -11.48 -0.81
N TYR A 106 -5.63 -10.91 0.31
CA TYR A 106 -6.07 -11.69 1.47
C TYR A 106 -7.54 -12.12 1.39
N ALA A 107 -8.37 -11.54 0.53
CA ALA A 107 -9.81 -11.83 0.48
C ALA A 107 -10.32 -12.33 -0.88
N ILE A 108 -9.69 -11.90 -1.97
CA ILE A 108 -10.12 -12.09 -3.34
C ILE A 108 -9.10 -12.95 -4.06
N GLU A 109 -9.55 -14.09 -4.59
CA GLU A 109 -8.74 -14.93 -5.47
C GLU A 109 -8.76 -14.33 -6.89
N TRP A 110 -7.68 -13.67 -7.27
CA TRP A 110 -7.49 -13.15 -8.62
C TRP A 110 -6.00 -13.17 -9.00
N PRO A 111 -5.64 -13.55 -10.24
CA PRO A 111 -6.52 -14.05 -11.30
C PRO A 111 -7.08 -15.45 -10.98
N GLY A 112 -8.30 -15.73 -11.45
CA GLY A 112 -8.92 -17.05 -11.25
C GLY A 112 -8.11 -18.17 -11.93
N LYS A 113 -8.19 -19.40 -11.39
CA LYS A 113 -7.43 -20.57 -11.86
C LYS A 113 -7.60 -20.88 -13.36
N ALA A 114 -8.74 -20.49 -13.94
CA ALA A 114 -9.02 -20.64 -15.36
C ALA A 114 -8.15 -19.74 -16.27
N CYS A 115 -7.45 -18.76 -15.72
CA CYS A 115 -6.61 -17.82 -16.48
C CYS A 115 -5.25 -18.40 -16.90
N GLN A 116 -4.98 -19.67 -16.61
CA GLN A 116 -3.76 -20.38 -16.98
C GLN A 116 -3.83 -20.93 -18.42
N GLU A 117 -4.32 -20.12 -19.36
CA GLU A 117 -4.24 -20.47 -20.78
C GLU A 117 -2.78 -20.57 -21.24
N SER A 118 -2.50 -21.51 -22.15
CA SER A 118 -1.20 -21.57 -22.81
C SER A 118 -0.94 -20.29 -23.61
N PRO A 119 0.29 -19.75 -23.60
CA PRO A 119 0.69 -18.72 -24.54
C PRO A 119 0.43 -19.18 -25.98
N GLY A 120 0.09 -18.23 -26.86
CA GLY A 120 0.08 -18.49 -28.30
C GLY A 120 1.51 -18.65 -28.86
N PRO A 121 1.67 -19.06 -30.12
CA PRO A 121 2.96 -19.49 -30.69
C PRO A 121 4.09 -18.45 -30.68
N ASN A 122 3.77 -17.16 -30.56
CA ASN A 122 4.75 -16.05 -30.51
C ASN A 122 4.79 -15.33 -29.16
N TYR A 123 4.09 -15.86 -28.16
CA TYR A 123 3.95 -15.25 -26.85
C TYR A 123 4.62 -16.13 -25.81
N ASP A 124 5.24 -15.49 -24.82
CA ASP A 124 5.75 -16.16 -23.63
C ASP A 124 4.99 -15.66 -22.39
N ALA A 125 4.81 -16.53 -21.40
CA ALA A 125 4.14 -16.17 -20.15
C ALA A 125 5.10 -15.37 -19.27
N LEU A 126 4.62 -14.25 -18.70
CA LEU A 126 5.42 -13.54 -17.70
C LEU A 126 5.49 -14.35 -16.40
N SER A 127 6.71 -14.66 -15.97
CA SER A 127 6.95 -15.23 -14.65
C SER A 127 6.38 -14.30 -13.58
N ALA A 128 5.66 -14.87 -12.62
CA ALA A 128 4.89 -14.19 -11.57
C ALA A 128 3.60 -13.45 -12.00
N PHE A 129 3.23 -13.42 -13.28
CA PHE A 129 1.98 -12.80 -13.74
C PHE A 129 1.11 -13.77 -14.56
N PRO A 130 0.38 -14.70 -13.90
CA PRO A 130 -0.47 -15.66 -14.59
C PRO A 130 -1.49 -14.95 -15.50
N GLY A 131 -1.60 -15.39 -16.75
CA GLY A 131 -2.50 -14.80 -17.75
C GLY A 131 -1.99 -13.54 -18.44
N VAL A 132 -0.76 -13.10 -18.14
CA VAL A 132 -0.08 -12.01 -18.85
C VAL A 132 1.01 -12.59 -19.74
N PHE A 133 1.01 -12.18 -20.99
CA PHE A 133 1.91 -12.70 -22.02
C PHE A 133 2.65 -11.57 -22.71
N VAL A 134 3.91 -11.80 -23.08
CA VAL A 134 4.71 -10.88 -23.88
C VAL A 134 5.03 -11.51 -25.23
N CYS A 135 4.87 -10.76 -26.31
CA CYS A 135 5.25 -11.22 -27.63
C CYS A 135 6.79 -11.27 -27.74
N VAL A 136 7.34 -12.44 -28.06
CA VAL A 136 8.79 -12.70 -28.15
C VAL A 136 9.26 -12.92 -29.59
N ALA A 137 8.35 -13.03 -30.56
CA ALA A 137 8.67 -13.26 -31.96
C ALA A 137 7.69 -12.56 -32.93
N GLY A 138 8.18 -12.17 -34.11
CA GLY A 138 7.38 -11.51 -35.16
C GLY A 138 7.45 -9.99 -35.12
N ASP A 139 6.47 -9.32 -35.72
CA ASP A 139 6.46 -7.86 -35.87
C ASP A 139 6.00 -7.11 -34.59
N SER A 140 5.31 -7.82 -33.69
CA SER A 140 4.76 -7.27 -32.44
C SER A 140 5.64 -7.53 -31.21
N VAL A 141 6.94 -7.80 -31.37
CA VAL A 141 7.84 -8.10 -30.24
C VAL A 141 7.76 -7.00 -29.17
N GLY A 142 7.56 -7.42 -27.92
CA GLY A 142 7.38 -6.54 -26.76
C GLY A 142 5.93 -6.16 -26.47
N GLU A 143 4.96 -6.52 -27.32
CA GLU A 143 3.54 -6.34 -27.02
C GLU A 143 3.12 -7.20 -25.82
N ILE A 144 2.42 -6.59 -24.86
CA ILE A 144 1.92 -7.27 -23.66
C ILE A 144 0.41 -7.50 -23.81
N ILE A 145 -0.01 -8.76 -23.71
CA ILE A 145 -1.41 -9.15 -23.68
C ILE A 145 -1.77 -9.60 -22.27
N ASP A 146 -2.75 -8.93 -21.68
CA ASP A 146 -3.36 -9.34 -20.42
C ASP A 146 -4.70 -10.04 -20.70
N LYS A 147 -4.72 -11.36 -20.55
CA LYS A 147 -5.92 -12.20 -20.70
C LYS A 147 -6.68 -12.41 -19.39
N ARG A 148 -6.24 -11.80 -18.28
CA ARG A 148 -6.93 -11.92 -17.00
C ARG A 148 -8.33 -11.33 -17.09
N ASP A 149 -9.25 -11.93 -16.36
CA ASP A 149 -10.62 -11.43 -16.32
C ASP A 149 -10.66 -10.04 -15.68
N LYS A 150 -11.00 -9.05 -16.50
CA LYS A 150 -11.11 -7.65 -16.13
C LYS A 150 -12.38 -7.36 -15.33
N ALA A 151 -13.40 -8.21 -15.42
CA ALA A 151 -14.66 -8.05 -14.71
C ALA A 151 -14.54 -8.43 -13.22
N SER A 152 -13.77 -9.47 -12.89
CA SER A 152 -13.47 -9.86 -11.51
C SER A 152 -12.23 -9.18 -10.91
N CYS A 153 -11.49 -8.40 -11.71
CA CYS A 153 -10.28 -7.72 -11.26
C CYS A 153 -10.56 -6.81 -10.05
N PRO A 154 -9.74 -6.89 -8.98
CA PRO A 154 -9.85 -6.02 -7.81
C PRO A 154 -9.37 -4.61 -8.16
N ASN A 155 -10.26 -3.83 -8.75
CA ASN A 155 -10.04 -2.42 -9.08
C ASN A 155 -11.19 -1.55 -8.56
N PHE A 156 -10.95 -0.25 -8.52
CA PHE A 156 -11.91 0.73 -8.01
C PHE A 156 -13.29 0.64 -8.69
N THR A 157 -13.31 0.57 -10.02
CA THR A 157 -14.55 0.51 -10.81
C THR A 157 -15.40 -0.72 -10.45
N ASN A 158 -14.78 -1.88 -10.27
CA ASN A 158 -15.47 -3.10 -9.90
C ASN A 158 -15.93 -3.06 -8.44
N MET A 159 -15.13 -2.51 -7.53
CA MET A 159 -15.49 -2.39 -6.11
C MET A 159 -16.59 -1.35 -5.87
N CYS A 160 -16.61 -0.24 -6.60
CA CYS A 160 -17.63 0.80 -6.44
C CYS A 160 -19.05 0.30 -6.78
N LYS A 161 -19.15 -0.66 -7.70
CA LYS A 161 -20.42 -1.28 -8.11
C LYS A 161 -20.97 -2.26 -7.09
N LYS A 162 -20.13 -2.75 -6.16
CA LYS A 162 -20.57 -3.67 -5.11
C LYS A 162 -21.40 -2.95 -4.05
N PRO A 163 -22.38 -3.63 -3.43
CA PRO A 163 -23.07 -3.09 -2.28
C PRO A 163 -22.10 -2.98 -1.08
N ALA A 164 -22.35 -2.00 -0.22
CA ALA A 164 -21.53 -1.75 0.96
C ALA A 164 -21.48 -2.94 1.92
N SER A 165 -22.52 -3.77 1.95
CA SER A 165 -22.56 -5.04 2.71
C SER A 165 -21.48 -6.02 2.24
N GLU A 166 -21.36 -6.22 0.93
CA GLU A 166 -20.36 -7.09 0.33
C GLU A 166 -18.95 -6.54 0.53
N LEU A 167 -18.76 -5.22 0.36
CA LEU A 167 -17.48 -4.56 0.61
C LEU A 167 -17.05 -4.71 2.07
N LYS A 168 -17.99 -4.59 3.02
CA LYS A 168 -17.73 -4.78 4.44
C LYS A 168 -17.30 -6.21 4.74
N ALA A 169 -18.01 -7.20 4.18
CA ALA A 169 -17.65 -8.60 4.33
C ALA A 169 -16.25 -8.90 3.76
N LEU A 170 -15.93 -8.36 2.57
CA LEU A 170 -14.61 -8.50 1.96
C LEU A 170 -13.51 -7.86 2.81
N ALA A 171 -13.74 -6.65 3.35
CA ALA A 171 -12.78 -5.96 4.20
C ALA A 171 -12.50 -6.73 5.49
N VAL A 172 -13.55 -7.23 6.16
CA VAL A 172 -13.38 -8.05 7.37
C VAL A 172 -12.58 -9.32 7.06
N LYS A 173 -12.93 -10.04 5.98
CA LYS A 173 -12.20 -11.23 5.55
C LYS A 173 -10.72 -10.92 5.26
N ALA A 174 -10.45 -9.81 4.57
CA ALA A 174 -9.08 -9.40 4.25
C ALA A 174 -8.26 -9.12 5.51
N LEU A 175 -8.84 -8.40 6.47
CA LEU A 175 -8.20 -8.05 7.73
C LEU A 175 -7.95 -9.30 8.60
N ASP A 176 -8.93 -10.19 8.72
CA ASP A 176 -8.78 -11.43 9.49
C ASP A 176 -7.69 -12.32 8.88
N ASN A 177 -7.66 -12.48 7.55
CA ASN A 177 -6.64 -13.27 6.87
C ASN A 177 -5.25 -12.63 6.94
N GLN A 178 -5.16 -11.29 6.88
CA GLN A 178 -3.88 -10.60 7.09
C GLN A 178 -3.37 -10.82 8.52
N LYS A 179 -4.24 -10.78 9.52
CA LYS A 179 -3.86 -11.06 10.90
C LYS A 179 -3.36 -12.49 11.08
N ILE A 180 -4.04 -13.47 10.48
CA ILE A 180 -3.59 -14.87 10.49
C ILE A 180 -2.19 -14.98 9.89
N ALA A 181 -1.94 -14.36 8.73
CA ALA A 181 -0.62 -14.37 8.10
C ALA A 181 0.48 -13.75 8.97
N LEU A 182 0.18 -12.66 9.69
CA LEU A 182 1.12 -12.05 10.64
C LEU A 182 1.37 -12.94 11.87
N GLU A 183 0.34 -13.63 12.37
CA GLU A 183 0.48 -14.59 13.47
C GLU A 183 1.34 -15.79 13.06
N GLU A 184 1.16 -16.31 11.84
CA GLU A 184 1.97 -17.39 11.27
C GLU A 184 3.43 -16.99 11.06
N ALA A 185 3.68 -15.72 10.72
CA ALA A 185 5.02 -15.15 10.64
C ALA A 185 5.66 -14.89 12.02
N GLY A 186 4.90 -15.03 13.11
CA GLY A 186 5.37 -14.77 14.48
C GLY A 186 5.38 -13.29 14.87
N GLU A 187 4.74 -12.42 14.09
CA GLU A 187 4.74 -10.94 14.27
C GLU A 187 3.56 -10.45 15.13
N LYS A 188 3.09 -11.27 16.05
CA LYS A 188 1.98 -10.89 16.93
C LYS A 188 2.39 -9.75 17.86
N GLY A 189 1.60 -8.67 17.85
CA GLY A 189 1.84 -7.49 18.70
C GLY A 189 2.80 -6.46 18.09
N CYS A 190 3.11 -6.56 16.80
CA CYS A 190 3.72 -5.45 16.07
C CYS A 190 2.70 -4.29 15.90
N PRO A 191 3.15 -3.04 15.68
CA PRO A 191 2.27 -1.91 15.44
C PRO A 191 1.24 -2.14 14.33
N ASP A 192 1.63 -2.89 13.29
CA ASP A 192 0.75 -3.24 12.18
C ASP A 192 -0.40 -4.16 12.61
N TYR A 193 -0.17 -5.09 13.55
CA TYR A 193 -1.21 -5.94 14.09
C TYR A 193 -2.25 -5.14 14.88
N ASP A 194 -1.82 -4.17 15.68
CA ASP A 194 -2.72 -3.31 16.45
C ASP A 194 -3.51 -2.37 15.55
N ASN A 195 -2.86 -1.79 14.54
CA ASN A 195 -3.53 -1.01 13.50
C ASN A 195 -4.64 -1.82 12.81
N LEU A 196 -4.41 -3.10 12.51
CA LEU A 196 -5.43 -3.98 11.91
C LEU A 196 -6.64 -4.17 12.85
N ASN A 197 -6.43 -4.24 14.16
CA ASN A 197 -7.54 -4.34 15.12
C ASN A 197 -8.39 -3.08 15.12
N ASP A 198 -7.78 -1.90 15.03
CA ASP A 198 -8.52 -0.64 15.02
C ASP A 198 -9.26 -0.43 13.71
N VAL A 199 -8.65 -0.75 12.57
CA VAL A 199 -9.34 -0.76 11.28
C VAL A 199 -10.52 -1.75 11.31
N LEU A 200 -10.34 -2.94 11.88
CA LEU A 200 -11.39 -3.95 11.98
C LEU A 200 -12.55 -3.49 12.87
N LYS A 201 -12.28 -2.81 13.99
CA LYS A 201 -13.32 -2.17 14.81
C LYS A 201 -14.09 -1.11 14.02
N TRP A 202 -13.38 -0.26 13.27
CA TRP A 202 -13.98 0.75 12.42
C TRP A 202 -14.86 0.11 11.33
N VAL A 203 -14.34 -0.85 10.55
CA VAL A 203 -15.12 -1.56 9.51
C VAL A 203 -16.41 -2.15 10.10
N LYS A 204 -16.33 -2.77 11.29
CA LYS A 204 -17.49 -3.36 11.95
C LYS A 204 -18.52 -2.33 12.40
N SER A 205 -18.10 -1.13 12.81
CA SER A 205 -19.01 -0.07 13.27
C SER A 205 -19.76 0.63 12.14
N LEU A 206 -19.25 0.56 10.91
CA LEU A 206 -19.89 1.16 9.73
C LEU A 206 -21.30 0.63 9.48
N GLN A 207 -22.22 1.54 9.19
CA GLN A 207 -23.61 1.25 8.86
C GLN A 207 -23.81 1.23 7.34
N GLU A 208 -24.21 0.07 6.80
CA GLU A 208 -24.30 -0.18 5.36
C GLU A 208 -25.25 0.78 4.64
N THR A 209 -26.42 1.02 5.22
CA THR A 209 -27.43 1.91 4.64
C THR A 209 -27.01 3.38 4.68
N ALA A 210 -26.23 3.78 5.67
CA ALA A 210 -25.69 5.14 5.77
C ALA A 210 -24.60 5.37 4.72
N MET A 211 -23.69 4.40 4.55
CA MET A 211 -22.62 4.45 3.55
C MET A 211 -23.16 4.59 2.13
N GLU A 212 -24.21 3.85 1.77
CA GLU A 212 -24.80 3.95 0.42
C GLU A 212 -25.48 5.30 0.18
N LYS A 213 -26.16 5.85 1.20
CA LYS A 213 -26.76 7.18 1.11
C LYS A 213 -25.70 8.27 0.94
N GLU A 214 -24.61 8.19 1.71
CA GLU A 214 -23.48 9.12 1.62
C GLU A 214 -22.79 9.00 0.26
N ALA A 215 -22.49 7.78 -0.20
CA ALA A 215 -21.90 7.54 -1.51
C ALA A 215 -22.76 8.14 -2.64
N ALA A 216 -24.08 7.92 -2.62
CA ALA A 216 -25.00 8.48 -3.59
C ALA A 216 -25.04 10.02 -3.54
N LYS A 217 -24.91 10.62 -2.34
CA LYS A 217 -24.80 12.07 -2.18
C LYS A 217 -23.50 12.59 -2.78
N THR A 218 -22.37 11.98 -2.46
CA THR A 218 -21.04 12.35 -2.96
C THR A 218 -20.97 12.27 -4.49
N ILE A 219 -21.53 11.22 -5.09
CA ILE A 219 -21.61 11.09 -6.56
C ILE A 219 -22.36 12.27 -7.18
N LYS A 220 -23.48 12.68 -6.58
CA LYS A 220 -24.29 13.82 -7.07
C LYS A 220 -23.60 15.17 -6.85
N GLU A 221 -23.03 15.38 -5.66
CA GLU A 221 -22.39 16.63 -5.25
C GLU A 221 -21.17 16.95 -6.11
N TYR A 222 -20.31 15.95 -6.33
CA TYR A 222 -19.09 16.09 -7.11
C TYR A 222 -19.25 15.71 -8.58
N LYS A 223 -20.46 15.30 -9.00
CA LYS A 223 -20.77 14.85 -10.37
C LYS A 223 -19.80 13.77 -10.89
N LEU A 224 -19.45 12.84 -10.01
CA LEU A 224 -18.49 11.77 -10.29
C LEU A 224 -19.04 10.82 -11.35
N LYS A 225 -18.16 10.32 -12.23
CA LYS A 225 -18.50 9.29 -13.22
C LYS A 225 -17.87 7.96 -12.79
N LEU A 226 -18.62 7.19 -11.99
CA LEU A 226 -18.20 5.92 -11.39
C LEU A 226 -18.78 4.69 -12.12
#